data_AF-A0A1F7LAJ4-F1
#
_entry.id   AF-A0A1F7LAJ4-F1
#
_cell.length_a   1.000
_cell.length_b   1.000
_cell.length_c   1.000
_cell.angle_alpha   90.00
_cell.angle_beta   90.00
_cell.angle_gamma   90.00
#
_symmetry.space_group_name_H-M   'P 1'
#
loop_
_entity.id
_entity.type
_entity.pdbx_description
1 polymer ?
#
loop_
_entity_poly.entity_id
_entity_poly.type
_entity_poly.pdbx_seq_one_letter_code
_entity_poly.pdbx_strand_id
1 'polypeptide(L)'
;MPKPVQRPHPELMIGGGGEKVTVRFAARHADHWNVWGGPVTLAQKGKILEEHCAAVGRDRATILRSANMALVMSEDPAEIEKVQRLYMARLGADEAKARDTVLGGSVA
;
A
#
# COMPACT_ATOMS: atom_id res chain seq x y z
N MET A 1 -13.52 -25.40 24.55
CA MET A 1 -13.63 -24.76 23.21
C MET A 1 -12.55 -25.36 22.31
N PRO A 2 -12.85 -25.74 21.05
CA PRO A 2 -11.84 -26.22 20.11
C PRO A 2 -10.86 -25.11 19.73
N LYS A 3 -9.63 -25.47 19.38
CA LYS A 3 -8.64 -24.50 18.86
C LYS A 3 -9.04 -24.01 17.46
N PRO A 4 -8.73 -22.76 17.09
CA PRO A 4 -8.93 -22.29 15.72
C PRO A 4 -8.22 -23.19 14.71
N VAL A 5 -8.86 -23.44 13.57
CA VAL A 5 -8.27 -24.19 12.45
C VAL A 5 -6.95 -23.53 12.05
N GLN A 6 -5.86 -24.31 12.10
CA GLN A 6 -4.51 -23.82 11.81
C GLN A 6 -4.10 -24.06 10.35
N ARG A 7 -4.84 -24.89 9.59
CA ARG A 7 -4.55 -25.26 8.20
C ARG A 7 -5.82 -25.27 7.33
N PRO A 8 -5.85 -24.53 6.20
CA PRO A 8 -4.87 -23.50 5.84
C PRO A 8 -4.80 -22.41 6.92
N HIS A 9 -3.64 -21.78 7.06
CA HIS A 9 -3.55 -20.63 7.98
C HIS A 9 -4.35 -19.46 7.40
N PRO A 10 -4.86 -18.55 8.25
CA PRO A 10 -5.38 -17.28 7.78
C PRO A 10 -4.32 -16.54 6.94
N GLU A 11 -4.77 -15.80 5.95
CA GLU A 11 -3.89 -14.95 5.13
C GLU A 11 -3.19 -13.90 6.00
N LEU A 12 -1.87 -13.81 5.89
CA LEU A 12 -1.07 -12.81 6.59
C LEU A 12 -0.85 -11.57 5.71
N MET A 13 -1.66 -10.53 5.94
CA MET A 13 -1.43 -9.22 5.35
C MET A 13 -0.44 -8.39 6.18
N ILE A 14 0.67 -7.93 5.57
CA ILE A 14 1.62 -6.99 6.19
C ILE A 14 1.44 -5.60 5.55
N GLY A 15 1.08 -4.62 6.38
CA GLY A 15 0.87 -3.23 5.96
C GLY A 15 2.09 -2.34 6.18
N GLY A 16 2.39 -1.48 5.20
CA GLY A 16 3.31 -0.35 5.32
C GLY A 16 4.42 -0.31 4.25
N GLY A 17 4.99 0.88 4.06
CA GLY A 17 5.95 1.19 2.99
C GLY A 17 7.41 1.38 3.43
N GLY A 18 7.75 0.98 4.67
CA GLY A 18 9.10 1.11 5.21
C GLY A 18 10.09 0.18 4.50
N GLU A 19 10.99 0.76 3.69
CA GLU A 19 11.83 0.01 2.73
C GLU A 19 12.79 -0.98 3.39
N LYS A 20 13.37 -0.60 4.54
CA LYS A 20 14.40 -1.41 5.22
C LYS A 20 13.83 -2.53 6.07
N VAL A 21 12.67 -2.30 6.70
CA VAL A 21 12.10 -3.19 7.71
C VAL A 21 10.79 -3.79 7.22
N THR A 22 9.75 -2.97 7.01
CA THR A 22 8.41 -3.46 6.69
C THR A 22 8.38 -4.26 5.39
N VAL A 23 8.94 -3.71 4.31
CA VAL A 23 8.94 -4.37 2.99
C VAL A 23 9.81 -5.63 3.03
N ARG A 24 10.93 -5.61 3.76
CA ARG A 24 11.77 -6.79 4.00
C ARG A 24 11.04 -7.89 4.77
N PHE A 25 10.26 -7.53 5.79
CA PHE A 25 9.42 -8.47 6.53
C PHE A 25 8.30 -9.03 5.66
N ALA A 26 7.66 -8.19 4.84
CA ALA A 26 6.65 -8.61 3.89
C ALA A 26 7.20 -9.63 2.89
N ALA A 27 8.38 -9.38 2.31
CA ALA A 27 9.04 -10.34 1.42
C ALA A 27 9.22 -11.72 2.07
N ARG A 28 9.55 -11.77 3.37
CA ARG A 28 9.80 -13.03 4.09
C ARG A 28 8.54 -13.77 4.50
N HIS A 29 7.46 -13.06 4.83
CA HIS A 29 6.36 -13.65 5.59
C HIS A 29 4.96 -13.36 5.06
N ALA A 30 4.76 -12.30 4.28
CA ALA A 30 3.42 -11.90 3.88
C ALA A 30 2.84 -12.84 2.83
N ASP A 31 1.55 -13.14 2.94
CA ASP A 31 0.74 -13.63 1.82
C ASP A 31 0.24 -12.44 0.98
N HIS A 32 0.00 -11.31 1.65
CA HIS A 32 -0.43 -10.04 1.03
C HIS A 32 0.36 -8.87 1.63
N TRP A 33 0.91 -8.01 0.78
CA TRP A 33 1.49 -6.74 1.19
C TRP A 33 0.62 -5.55 0.76
N ASN A 34 0.32 -4.66 1.72
CA ASN A 34 -0.44 -3.42 1.48
C ASN A 34 0.42 -2.19 1.76
N VAL A 35 0.32 -1.16 0.93
CA VAL A 35 1.07 0.10 1.09
C VAL A 35 0.16 1.31 1.00
N TRP A 36 0.41 2.32 1.84
CA TRP A 36 -0.20 3.65 1.68
C TRP A 36 0.46 4.40 0.53
N GLY A 37 -0.35 4.83 -0.44
CA GLY A 37 0.11 5.54 -1.63
C GLY A 37 -0.70 5.17 -2.86
N GLY A 38 -0.46 5.86 -3.97
CA GLY A 38 -1.09 5.54 -5.24
C GLY A 38 -0.29 4.56 -6.11
N PRO A 39 -0.64 4.46 -7.39
CA PRO A 39 0.04 3.59 -8.36
C PRO A 39 1.55 3.84 -8.45
N VAL A 40 2.00 5.10 -8.35
CA VAL A 40 3.44 5.43 -8.40
C VAL A 40 4.14 4.86 -7.18
N THR A 41 3.59 5.08 -5.98
CA THR A 41 4.15 4.53 -4.74
C THR A 41 4.16 3.00 -4.75
N LEU A 42 3.08 2.36 -5.20
CA LEU A 42 2.98 0.91 -5.29
C LEU A 42 4.04 0.33 -6.23
N ALA A 43 4.26 0.95 -7.39
CA ALA A 43 5.27 0.51 -8.36
C ALA A 43 6.70 0.68 -7.79
N GLN A 44 7.01 1.83 -7.19
CA GLN A 44 8.32 2.09 -6.60
C GLN A 44 8.66 1.10 -5.48
N LYS A 45 7.76 0.96 -4.50
CA LYS A 45 7.96 0.05 -3.37
C LYS A 45 7.89 -1.42 -3.80
N GLY A 46 7.16 -1.72 -4.87
CA GLY A 46 7.10 -3.05 -5.49
C GLY A 46 8.46 -3.53 -6.01
N LYS A 47 9.29 -2.64 -6.57
CA LYS A 47 10.67 -2.97 -6.96
C LYS A 47 11.52 -3.36 -5.75
N ILE A 48 11.37 -2.63 -4.65
CA ILE A 48 12.07 -2.93 -3.39
C ILE A 48 11.60 -4.26 -2.80
N LEU A 49 10.29 -4.56 -2.88
CA LEU A 49 9.78 -5.87 -2.49
C LEU A 49 10.42 -6.99 -3.33
N GLU A 50 10.54 -6.79 -4.64
CA GLU A 50 11.19 -7.74 -5.55
C GLU A 50 12.65 -7.99 -5.18
N GLU A 51 13.41 -6.95 -4.88
CA GLU A 51 14.80 -7.07 -4.38
C GLU A 51 14.88 -7.88 -3.08
N HIS A 52 14.00 -7.60 -2.11
CA HIS A 52 13.96 -8.34 -0.84
C HIS A 52 13.53 -9.80 -1.03
N CYS A 53 12.59 -10.07 -1.94
CA CYS A 53 12.15 -11.42 -2.30
C CYS A 53 13.32 -12.20 -2.93
N ALA A 54 14.05 -11.60 -3.87
CA ALA A 54 15.22 -12.20 -4.49
C ALA A 54 16.30 -12.54 -3.44
N ALA A 55 16.55 -11.64 -2.49
CA ALA A 55 17.52 -11.84 -1.41
C ALA A 55 17.19 -13.02 -0.46
N VAL A 56 15.93 -13.46 -0.41
CA VAL A 56 15.50 -14.62 0.41
C VAL A 56 15.05 -15.82 -0.43
N GLY A 57 15.25 -15.78 -1.75
CA GLY A 57 14.88 -16.87 -2.66
C GLY A 57 13.37 -17.11 -2.79
N ARG A 58 12.54 -16.05 -2.63
CA ARG A 58 11.08 -16.15 -2.76
C ARG A 58 10.61 -15.56 -4.08
N ASP A 59 9.67 -16.24 -4.73
CA ASP A 59 8.97 -15.67 -5.88
C ASP A 59 7.98 -14.57 -5.44
N ARG A 60 8.18 -13.35 -5.94
CA ARG A 60 7.32 -12.19 -5.66
C ARG A 60 5.87 -12.40 -6.12
N ALA A 61 5.63 -13.29 -7.09
CA ALA A 61 4.30 -13.63 -7.59
C ALA A 61 3.40 -14.29 -6.55
N THR A 62 4.01 -14.92 -5.54
CA THR A 62 3.31 -15.53 -4.41
C THR A 62 2.74 -14.53 -3.40
N ILE A 63 3.03 -13.23 -3.56
CA ILE A 63 2.56 -12.16 -2.66
C ILE A 63 1.52 -11.31 -3.39
N LEU A 64 0.29 -11.28 -2.86
CA LEU A 64 -0.74 -10.33 -3.26
C LEU A 64 -0.30 -8.91 -2.91
N ARG A 65 -0.69 -7.92 -3.72
CA ARG A 65 -0.26 -6.52 -3.54
C ARG A 65 -1.44 -5.60 -3.70
N SER A 66 -1.63 -4.70 -2.75
CA SER A 66 -2.63 -3.64 -2.85
C SER A 66 -2.09 -2.31 -2.34
N ALA A 67 -2.76 -1.24 -2.75
CA ALA A 67 -2.49 0.10 -2.27
C ALA A 67 -3.71 0.61 -1.50
N ASN A 68 -3.47 1.36 -0.43
CA ASN A 68 -4.48 2.09 0.29
C ASN A 68 -4.41 3.58 -0.08
N MET A 69 -5.52 4.11 -0.57
CA MET A 69 -5.64 5.44 -1.18
C MET A 69 -6.79 6.21 -0.56
N ALA A 70 -6.75 7.54 -0.66
CA ALA A 70 -7.87 8.38 -0.30
C ALA A 70 -8.79 8.53 -1.52
N LEU A 71 -10.06 8.18 -1.38
CA LEU A 71 -11.08 8.37 -2.42
C LEU A 71 -11.87 9.64 -2.13
N VAL A 72 -11.99 10.52 -3.12
CA VAL A 72 -12.85 11.71 -3.09
C VAL A 72 -13.81 11.64 -4.26
N MET A 73 -15.09 11.42 -3.98
CA MET A 73 -16.15 11.43 -4.98
C MET A 73 -16.72 12.85 -5.06
N SER A 74 -16.19 13.65 -5.99
CA SER A 74 -16.58 15.05 -6.19
C SER A 74 -16.19 15.52 -7.59
N GLU A 75 -17.03 16.36 -8.18
CA GLU A 75 -16.72 17.11 -9.39
C GLU A 75 -16.03 18.45 -9.09
N ASP A 76 -16.11 18.92 -7.84
CA ASP A 76 -15.47 20.14 -7.40
C ASP A 76 -13.95 19.91 -7.16
N PRO A 77 -13.06 20.52 -7.97
CA PRO A 77 -11.62 20.41 -7.77
C PRO A 77 -11.16 20.93 -6.42
N ALA A 78 -11.87 21.91 -5.83
CA ALA A 78 -11.49 22.51 -4.55
C ALA A 78 -11.59 21.50 -3.40
N GLU A 79 -12.58 20.60 -3.43
CA GLU A 79 -12.71 19.52 -2.43
C GLU A 79 -11.64 18.44 -2.60
N ILE A 80 -11.24 18.12 -3.84
CA ILE A 80 -10.13 17.19 -4.10
C ILE A 80 -8.80 17.77 -3.57
N GLU A 81 -8.51 19.03 -3.90
CA GLU A 81 -7.30 19.72 -3.43
C GLU A 81 -7.27 19.85 -1.91
N LYS A 82 -8.41 20.08 -1.27
CA LYS A 82 -8.52 20.13 0.19
C LYS A 82 -8.11 18.81 0.83
N VAL A 83 -8.52 17.67 0.27
CA VAL A 83 -8.09 16.36 0.75
C VAL A 83 -6.59 16.13 0.51
N GLN A 84 -6.05 16.57 -0.63
CA GLN A 84 -4.59 16.53 -0.86
C GLN A 84 -3.83 17.36 0.18
N ARG A 85 -4.29 18.58 0.49
CA ARG A 85 -3.71 19.41 1.55
C ARG A 85 -3.77 18.75 2.93
N LEU A 86 -4.90 18.14 3.27
CA LEU A 86 -5.05 17.40 4.54
C LEU A 86 -4.12 16.19 4.60
N TYR A 87 -3.95 15.47 3.49
CA TYR A 87 -3.02 14.34 3.39
C TYR A 87 -1.57 14.78 3.62
N MET A 88 -1.12 15.87 2.97
CA MET A 88 0.19 16.47 3.22
C MET A 88 0.38 16.85 4.68
N ALA A 89 -0.56 17.60 5.25
CA ALA A 89 -0.48 18.10 6.62
C ALA A 89 -0.46 16.98 7.67
N ARG A 90 -1.27 15.91 7.47
CA ARG A 90 -1.43 14.85 8.47
C ARG A 90 -0.38 13.75 8.38
N LEU A 91 0.15 13.49 7.18
CA LEU A 91 1.07 12.37 6.94
C LEU A 91 2.49 12.81 6.54
N GLY A 92 2.76 14.13 6.51
CA GLY A 92 4.06 14.67 6.11
C GLY A 92 4.42 14.30 4.67
N ALA A 93 3.41 14.14 3.81
CA ALA A 93 3.61 13.84 2.40
C ALA A 93 3.94 15.12 1.63
N ASP A 94 4.76 14.98 0.59
CA ASP A 94 4.92 16.04 -0.41
C ASP A 94 3.71 16.10 -1.36
N GLU A 95 3.67 17.13 -2.19
CA GLU A 95 2.59 17.36 -3.14
C GLU A 95 2.46 16.23 -4.17
N ALA A 96 3.58 15.70 -4.67
CA ALA A 96 3.56 14.61 -5.65
C ALA A 96 2.92 13.35 -5.07
N LYS A 97 3.26 13.01 -3.82
CA LYS A 97 2.71 11.87 -3.10
C LYS A 97 1.24 12.08 -2.71
N ALA A 98 0.85 13.31 -2.37
CA ALA A 98 -0.55 13.63 -2.14
C ALA A 98 -1.40 13.47 -3.42
N ARG A 99 -0.90 13.94 -4.56
CA ARG A 99 -1.54 13.74 -5.87
C ARG A 99 -1.61 12.28 -6.29
N ASP A 100 -0.55 11.50 -6.04
CA ASP A 100 -0.54 10.05 -6.28
C ASP A 100 -1.58 9.34 -5.41
N THR A 101 -1.70 9.71 -4.13
CA THR A 101 -2.53 8.97 -3.16
C THR A 101 -4.02 9.35 -3.21
N VAL A 102 -4.36 10.58 -3.57
CA VAL A 102 -5.75 11.04 -3.60
C VAL A 102 -6.36 10.77 -4.97
N LEU A 103 -7.23 9.75 -5.03
CA LEU A 103 -8.07 9.47 -6.18
C LEU A 103 -9.33 10.35 -6.09
N GLY A 104 -9.35 11.44 -6.86
CA GLY A 104 -10.48 12.37 -6.94
C GLY A 104 -11.21 12.26 -8.27
N GLY A 105 -12.55 12.26 -8.26
CA GLY A 105 -13.36 12.31 -9.48
C GLY A 105 -14.85 12.01 -9.24
N SER A 106 -15.59 11.92 -10.34
CA SER A 106 -17.00 11.53 -10.37
C SER A 106 -17.18 10.25 -11.18
N VAL A 107 -18.28 9.53 -10.94
CA VAL A 107 -18.72 8.37 -11.75
C VAL A 107 -19.86 8.74 -12.70
N ALA A 108 -20.26 10.02 -12.72
CA ALA A 108 -21.29 10.56 -13.61
C ALA A 108 -20.81 10.70 -15.05
#